data_AF-A0A7L1KXG1-F1
#
_entry.id   AF-A0A7L1KXG1-F1
#
_cell.length_a   1.000
_cell.length_b   1.000
_cell.length_c   1.000
_cell.angle_alpha   90.00
_cell.angle_beta   90.00
_cell.angle_gamma   90.00
#
_symmetry.space_group_name_H-M   'P 1'
#
loop_
_entity.id
_entity.type
_entity.pdbx_description
1 polymer ?
#
loop_
_entity_poly.entity_id
_entity_poly.type
_entity_poly.pdbx_seq_one_letter_code
_entity_poly.pdbx_strand_id
1 'polypeptide(L)'
;PERVADKLAIHFLRSRNGGGDIAELRVLPGRPPCAIIAFEAPEVAQRILRVKNHTLSIGGKKYPLEVTAHVAEPSPDEVAGSRRLLP
;
A
#
# COMPACT_ATOMS: atom_id res chain seq x y z
N PRO A 1 -19.73 0.67 -4.94
CA PRO A 1 -18.53 0.16 -4.22
C PRO A 1 -17.39 -0.16 -5.19
N GLU A 2 -17.68 -0.79 -6.33
CA GLU A 2 -16.64 -1.18 -7.32
C GLU A 2 -15.85 0.01 -7.88
N ARG A 3 -16.52 1.14 -8.15
CA ARG A 3 -15.91 2.32 -8.81
C ARG A 3 -14.75 2.98 -8.06
N VAL A 4 -14.56 2.75 -6.75
CA VAL A 4 -13.40 3.31 -6.02
C VAL A 4 -12.17 2.43 -6.17
N ALA A 5 -12.37 1.10 -6.21
CA ALA A 5 -11.31 0.12 -6.42
C ALA A 5 -10.65 0.33 -7.79
N ASP A 6 -11.47 0.42 -8.84
CA ASP A 6 -11.00 0.65 -10.21
C ASP A 6 -10.21 1.96 -10.34
N LYS A 7 -10.70 3.02 -9.69
CA LYS A 7 -10.04 4.34 -9.73
C LYS A 7 -8.71 4.33 -8.99
N LEU A 8 -8.63 3.64 -7.85
CA LEU A 8 -7.38 3.43 -7.14
C LEU A 8 -6.40 2.64 -8.01
N ALA A 9 -6.86 1.52 -8.59
CA ALA A 9 -6.03 0.71 -9.48
C ALA A 9 -5.49 1.52 -10.65
N ILE A 10 -6.35 2.19 -11.41
CA ILE A 10 -5.95 3.03 -12.56
C ILE A 10 -4.99 4.15 -12.14
N HIS A 11 -5.19 4.74 -10.97
CA HIS A 11 -4.31 5.80 -10.47
C HIS A 11 -2.90 5.28 -10.17
N PHE A 12 -2.81 4.14 -9.48
CA PHE A 12 -1.55 3.54 -9.09
C PHE A 12 -0.90 2.69 -10.20
N LEU A 13 -1.62 2.29 -11.25
CA LEU A 13 -1.01 1.71 -12.46
C LEU A 13 -0.17 2.72 -13.23
N ARG A 14 -0.38 4.03 -13.01
CA ARG A 14 0.32 5.09 -13.72
C ARG A 14 1.64 5.39 -13.01
N SER A 15 2.77 5.04 -13.64
CA SER A 15 4.12 5.32 -13.10
C SER A 15 4.40 6.81 -12.85
N ARG A 16 3.71 7.71 -13.57
CA ARG A 16 3.78 9.17 -13.33
C ARG A 16 3.25 9.59 -11.96
N ASN A 17 2.37 8.80 -11.35
CA ASN A 17 1.87 9.01 -9.99
C ASN A 17 2.74 8.28 -8.95
N GLY A 18 3.88 7.72 -9.35
CA GLY A 18 4.76 6.95 -8.47
C GLY A 18 4.36 5.48 -8.29
N GLY A 19 3.31 5.02 -8.97
CA GLY A 19 2.87 3.64 -8.93
C GLY A 19 3.49 2.75 -10.01
N GLY A 20 2.90 1.57 -10.23
CA GLY A 20 3.38 0.51 -11.11
C GLY A 20 2.36 -0.64 -11.19
N ASP A 21 2.78 -1.78 -11.71
CA ASP A 21 1.92 -2.96 -11.82
C ASP A 21 1.40 -3.42 -10.46
N ILE A 22 0.09 -3.68 -10.41
CA ILE A 22 -0.65 -4.07 -9.22
C ILE A 22 -0.90 -5.57 -9.33
N ALA A 23 -0.43 -6.31 -8.33
CA ALA A 23 -0.70 -7.74 -8.19
C ALA A 23 -2.10 -7.98 -7.62
N GLU A 24 -2.49 -7.22 -6.59
CA GLU A 24 -3.80 -7.36 -5.94
C GLU A 24 -4.31 -6.02 -5.42
N LEU A 25 -5.63 -5.80 -5.51
CA LEU A 25 -6.29 -4.65 -4.90
C LEU A 25 -7.55 -5.09 -4.16
N ARG A 26 -7.59 -4.79 -2.86
CA ARG A 26 -8.66 -5.24 -1.97
C ARG A 26 -9.22 -4.07 -1.17
N VAL A 27 -10.50 -3.76 -1.39
CA VAL A 27 -11.20 -2.72 -0.62
C VAL A 27 -11.71 -3.32 0.68
N LEU A 28 -11.37 -2.66 1.79
CA LEU A 28 -11.82 -3.05 3.12
C LEU A 28 -13.12 -2.30 3.46
N PRO A 29 -14.17 -3.00 3.90
CA PRO A 29 -15.34 -2.35 4.46
C PRO A 29 -14.94 -1.69 5.79
N GLY A 30 -15.06 -0.36 5.88
CA GLY A 30 -14.66 0.41 7.04
C GLY A 30 -15.12 1.86 6.95
N ARG A 31 -15.05 2.58 8.08
CA ARG A 31 -15.34 4.02 8.13
C ARG A 31 -14.23 4.72 8.94
N PRO A 32 -13.24 5.34 8.29
CA PRO A 32 -13.17 5.63 6.86
C PRO A 32 -12.93 4.39 5.97
N PRO A 33 -13.37 4.42 4.69
CA PRO A 33 -13.11 3.34 3.75
C PRO A 33 -11.62 3.23 3.43
N CYS A 34 -11.06 2.02 3.53
CA CYS A 34 -9.65 1.74 3.28
C CYS A 34 -9.50 0.74 2.14
N ALA A 35 -8.32 0.71 1.50
CA ALA A 35 -7.97 -0.29 0.50
C ALA A 35 -6.53 -0.74 0.70
N ILE A 36 -6.30 -2.04 0.51
CA ILE A 36 -4.97 -2.65 0.46
C ILE A 36 -4.62 -2.84 -1.01
N ILE A 37 -3.41 -2.43 -1.37
CA ILE A 37 -2.88 -2.55 -2.74
C ILE A 37 -1.54 -3.27 -2.64
N ALA A 38 -1.46 -4.45 -3.25
CA ALA A 38 -0.23 -5.19 -3.44
C ALA A 38 0.34 -4.88 -4.82
N PHE A 39 1.59 -4.44 -4.87
CA PHE A 39 2.30 -4.18 -6.11
C PHE A 39 3.14 -5.40 -6.49
N GLU A 40 3.27 -5.64 -7.80
CA GLU A 40 4.17 -6.67 -8.34
C GLU A 40 5.63 -6.39 -7.92
N ALA A 41 6.03 -5.13 -7.98
CA ALA A 41 7.37 -4.69 -7.58
C ALA A 41 7.36 -4.04 -6.19
N PRO A 42 8.14 -4.56 -5.21
CA PRO A 42 8.20 -3.99 -3.85
C PRO A 42 8.79 -2.57 -3.83
N GLU A 43 9.61 -2.23 -4.82
CA GLU A 43 10.18 -0.89 -5.01
C GLU A 43 9.10 0.19 -5.21
N VAL A 44 7.99 -0.19 -5.87
CA VAL A 44 6.84 0.70 -6.09
C VAL A 44 6.17 1.01 -4.75
N ALA A 45 5.93 0.00 -3.91
CA ALA A 45 5.35 0.19 -2.59
C ALA A 45 6.24 1.11 -1.73
N GLN A 46 7.56 0.88 -1.71
CA GLN A 46 8.50 1.75 -1.00
C GLN A 46 8.47 3.20 -1.51
N ARG A 47 8.40 3.39 -2.83
CA ARG A 47 8.33 4.72 -3.43
C ARG A 47 7.05 5.44 -3.04
N ILE A 48 5.91 4.76 -3.09
CA ILE A 48 4.63 5.32 -2.68
C ILE A 48 4.67 5.68 -1.19
N LEU A 49 5.25 4.85 -0.33
CA LEU A 49 5.42 5.15 1.10
C LEU A 49 6.32 6.36 1.37
N ARG A 50 7.34 6.59 0.53
CA ARG A 50 8.19 7.79 0.61
C ARG A 50 7.45 9.05 0.16
N VAL A 51 6.52 8.92 -0.78
CA VAL A 51 5.71 10.04 -1.28
C VAL A 51 4.51 10.24 -0.34
N LYS A 52 4.60 11.23 0.55
CA LYS A 52 3.53 11.50 1.54
C LYS A 52 2.27 12.16 0.96
N ASN A 53 2.33 12.70 -0.26
CA ASN A 53 1.23 13.46 -0.86
C ASN A 53 0.66 12.75 -2.08
N HIS A 54 -0.09 11.68 -1.84
CA HIS A 54 -0.92 11.06 -2.89
C HIS A 54 -2.29 11.73 -2.91
N THR A 55 -2.74 12.16 -4.09
CA THR A 55 -4.06 12.77 -4.25
C THR A 55 -4.83 12.06 -5.35
N LEU A 56 -5.88 11.34 -4.95
CA LEU A 56 -6.76 10.63 -5.86
C LEU A 56 -7.82 11.58 -6.40
N SER A 57 -7.98 11.64 -7.72
CA SER A 57 -9.04 12.43 -8.36
C SER A 57 -10.21 11.54 -8.74
N ILE A 58 -11.34 11.67 -8.04
CA ILE A 58 -12.57 10.92 -8.30
C ILE A 58 -13.65 11.91 -8.72
N GLY A 59 -14.06 11.86 -10.00
CA GLY A 59 -15.21 12.65 -10.48
C GLY A 59 -15.02 14.17 -10.32
N GLY A 60 -13.81 14.67 -10.55
CA GLY A 60 -13.46 16.09 -10.40
C GLY A 60 -13.10 16.53 -8.98
N LYS A 61 -13.31 15.68 -7.97
CA LYS A 61 -12.91 15.94 -6.59
C LYS A 61 -11.57 15.29 -6.27
N LYS A 62 -10.72 16.02 -5.53
CA LYS A 62 -9.42 15.56 -5.05
C LYS A 62 -9.55 15.02 -3.63
N TYR A 63 -9.10 13.80 -3.42
CA TYR A 63 -9.09 13.13 -2.13
C TYR A 63 -7.64 12.83 -1.74
N PRO A 64 -7.11 13.43 -0.66
CA PRO A 64 -5.80 13.05 -0.15
C PRO A 64 -5.86 11.60 0.32
N LEU A 65 -4.92 10.78 -0.15
CA LEU A 65 -4.77 9.40 0.27
C LEU A 65 -3.68 9.32 1.34
N GLU A 66 -4.01 8.75 2.47
CA GLU A 66 -3.03 8.33 3.46
C GLU A 66 -2.53 6.93 3.07
N VAL A 67 -1.23 6.81 2.84
CA VAL A 67 -0.60 5.53 2.50
C VAL A 67 0.22 5.08 3.69
N THR A 68 -0.08 3.89 4.18
CA THR A 68 0.65 3.24 5.26
C THR A 68 1.11 1.86 4.79
N ALA A 69 2.23 1.39 5.33
CA ALA A 69 2.70 0.05 5.03
C ALA A 69 1.72 -0.94 5.65
N HIS A 70 1.15 -1.82 4.83
CA HIS A 70 0.39 -2.94 5.35
C HIS A 70 1.37 -4.00 5.82
N VAL A 71 1.68 -3.97 7.12
CA VAL A 71 2.38 -5.05 7.78
C VAL A 71 1.33 -6.12 8.05
N ALA A 72 1.17 -7.07 7.13
CA ALA A 72 0.63 -8.37 7.50
C ALA A 72 1.60 -8.89 8.55
N GLU A 73 1.18 -8.95 9.82
CA GLU A 73 2.06 -9.19 10.97
C GLU A 73 3.13 -10.22 10.60
N PRO A 74 4.42 -9.87 10.52
CA PRO A 74 5.43 -10.88 10.57
C PRO A 74 5.24 -11.49 11.95
N SER A 75 4.87 -12.77 11.95
CA SER A 75 4.82 -13.60 13.13
C SER A 75 6.01 -13.23 14.04
N PRO A 76 5.85 -13.05 15.36
CA PRO A 76 6.93 -12.66 16.27
C PRO A 76 8.07 -13.70 16.41
N ASP A 77 8.18 -14.64 15.47
CA ASP A 77 9.13 -15.74 15.43
C ASP A 77 10.29 -15.44 14.47
N GLU A 78 10.92 -14.26 14.55
CA GLU A 78 12.24 -14.05 13.93
C GLU A 78 13.16 -13.16 14.78
N VAL A 79 13.13 -13.35 16.09
CA VAL A 79 14.26 -12.96 16.97
C VAL A 79 14.82 -14.17 17.73
N ALA A 80 14.97 -15.31 17.04
CA ALA A 80 15.79 -16.42 17.52
C ALA A 80 17.15 -16.39 16.81
N GLY A 81 18.14 -15.72 17.40
CA GLY A 81 19.45 -15.67 16.73
C GLY A 81 20.61 -14.95 17.40
N SER A 82 20.61 -14.66 18.71
CA SER A 82 21.83 -14.22 19.39
C SER A 82 22.35 -15.31 20.32
N ARG A 83 22.93 -16.31 19.66
CA ARG A 83 23.82 -17.31 20.22
C ARG A 83 25.04 -16.60 20.81
N ARG A 84 25.12 -16.48 22.14
CA ARG A 84 26.40 -16.32 22.83
C ARG A 84 26.55 -17.38 23.90
N LEU A 85 27.53 -18.23 23.63
CA LEU A 85 28.07 -19.25 24.50
C LEU A 85 28.61 -18.62 25.79
N LEU A 86 28.57 -19.43 26.84
CA LEU A 86 29.26 -19.31 28.13
C LEU A 86 30.69 -18.75 28.03
N PRO A 87 31.20 -18.18 29.13
CA PRO A 87 31.94 -19.01 30.08
C PRO A 87 31.19 -19.28 31.40
#